data_AF-A0A8K0P4Z1-F1
#
_entry.id   AF-A0A8K0P4Z1-F1
#
_cell.length_a   1.000
_cell.length_b   1.000
_cell.length_c   1.000
_cell.angle_alpha   90.00
_cell.angle_beta   90.00
_cell.angle_gamma   90.00
#
_symmetry.space_group_name_H-M   'P 1'
#
loop_
_entity.id
_entity.type
_entity.pdbx_description
1 polymer ?
#
loop_
_entity_poly.entity_id
_entity_poly.type
_entity_poly.pdbx_seq_one_letter_code
_entity_poly.pdbx_strand_id
1 'polypeptide(L)'
;MQVYQEANTNAVKKKHKSWMTDEILPLMDERRAYKIKNPMKYIEIHRKIKRKIKEAKEKWLSEQCMEIEELEKKHDSYNMHKRIRDITRMGKRRTTSLLIDTDVYFMGQIPADWLLSTSIAIPKKPNTRDCNEYRTISLMSHTLKDQLLGPQCCAGFKEELE
;
A
#
# COMPACT_ATOMS: atom_id res chain seq x y z
N MET A 1 -46.84 -26.40 -15.16
CA MET A 1 -46.52 -25.54 -14.01
C MET A 1 -45.03 -25.69 -13.72
N GLN A 2 -44.18 -24.80 -14.23
CA GLN A 2 -42.76 -24.73 -13.89
C GLN A 2 -42.56 -23.42 -13.14
N VAL A 3 -42.21 -23.54 -11.85
CA VAL A 3 -41.96 -22.43 -10.95
C VAL A 3 -40.50 -22.02 -11.16
N TYR A 4 -40.26 -20.87 -11.79
CA TYR A 4 -38.92 -20.29 -11.87
C TYR A 4 -38.59 -19.64 -10.51
N GLN A 5 -37.53 -20.12 -9.86
CA GLN A 5 -36.97 -19.48 -8.68
C GLN A 5 -36.01 -18.37 -9.11
N GLU A 6 -36.34 -17.12 -8.76
CA GLU A 6 -35.47 -15.97 -8.99
C GLU A 6 -34.24 -16.06 -8.06
N ALA A 7 -33.05 -16.04 -8.65
CA ALA A 7 -31.79 -16.01 -7.93
C ALA A 7 -31.60 -14.63 -7.27
N ASN A 8 -31.72 -14.60 -5.93
CA ASN A 8 -31.50 -13.42 -5.11
C ASN A 8 -30.00 -13.07 -5.05
N THR A 9 -29.53 -12.18 -5.93
CA THR A 9 -28.17 -11.63 -5.89
C THR A 9 -28.06 -10.51 -4.85
N ASN A 10 -28.20 -10.85 -3.57
CA ASN A 10 -27.83 -9.96 -2.48
C ASN A 10 -26.30 -9.93 -2.34
N ALA A 11 -25.65 -9.28 -3.31
CA ALA A 11 -24.25 -8.91 -3.20
C ALA A 11 -24.11 -7.91 -2.04
N VAL A 12 -23.50 -8.34 -0.94
CA VAL A 12 -23.14 -7.49 0.20
C VAL A 12 -22.37 -6.28 -0.32
N LYS A 13 -23.03 -5.11 -0.39
CA LYS A 13 -22.45 -3.86 -0.86
C LYS A 13 -21.24 -3.54 0.02
N LYS A 14 -20.02 -3.74 -0.50
CA LYS A 14 -18.78 -3.37 0.21
C LYS A 14 -18.90 -1.90 0.60
N LYS A 15 -18.72 -1.59 1.89
CA LYS A 15 -18.73 -0.20 2.39
C LYS A 15 -17.72 0.61 1.58
N HIS A 16 -18.24 1.47 0.72
CA HIS A 16 -17.42 2.36 -0.07
C HIS A 16 -16.84 3.45 0.84
N LYS A 17 -15.66 3.96 0.51
CA LYS A 17 -15.10 5.10 1.24
C LYS A 17 -16.01 6.31 0.97
N SER A 18 -16.35 7.08 2.00
CA SER A 18 -17.31 8.20 1.88
C SER A 18 -16.91 9.24 0.84
N TRP A 19 -15.62 9.39 0.57
CA TRP A 19 -15.08 10.32 -0.42
C TRP A 19 -15.09 9.80 -1.85
N MET A 20 -15.42 8.53 -2.10
CA MET A 20 -15.26 7.96 -3.43
C MET A 20 -16.57 8.06 -4.23
N THR A 21 -16.48 8.71 -5.38
CA THR A 21 -17.60 9.09 -6.24
C THR A 21 -17.91 8.03 -7.29
N ASP A 22 -19.16 8.02 -7.77
CA ASP A 22 -19.66 7.08 -8.79
C ASP A 22 -18.94 7.24 -10.15
N GLU A 23 -18.19 8.32 -10.34
CA GLU A 23 -17.36 8.57 -11.53
C GLU A 23 -16.00 7.86 -11.48
N ILE A 24 -15.46 7.56 -10.29
CA ILE A 24 -14.14 6.91 -10.14
C ILE A 24 -14.25 5.40 -10.39
N LEU A 25 -15.38 4.80 -9.99
CA LEU A 25 -15.66 3.37 -10.15
C LEU A 25 -15.56 2.88 -11.61
N PRO A 26 -16.25 3.48 -12.60
CA PRO A 26 -16.16 3.03 -14.00
C PRO A 26 -14.75 3.23 -14.56
N LEU A 27 -14.04 4.30 -14.20
CA LEU A 27 -12.65 4.51 -14.62
C LEU A 27 -11.72 3.42 -14.07
N MET A 28 -11.95 2.93 -12.86
CA MET A 28 -11.19 1.81 -12.30
C MET A 28 -11.43 0.50 -13.05
N ASP A 29 -12.66 0.27 -13.54
CA ASP A 29 -12.98 -0.90 -14.35
C ASP A 29 -12.39 -0.79 -15.77
N GLU A 30 -12.43 0.38 -16.38
CA GLU A 30 -11.71 0.65 -17.63
C GLU A 30 -10.20 0.39 -17.48
N ARG A 31 -9.60 0.83 -16.36
CA ARG A 31 -8.18 0.57 -16.08
C ARG A 31 -7.88 -0.93 -16.00
N ARG A 32 -8.78 -1.74 -15.45
CA ARG A 32 -8.63 -3.21 -15.39
C ARG A 32 -8.62 -3.81 -16.79
N ALA A 33 -9.46 -3.30 -17.70
CA ALA A 33 -9.54 -3.78 -19.08
C ALA A 33 -8.29 -3.48 -19.93
N TYR A 34 -7.57 -2.40 -19.63
CA TYR A 34 -6.41 -1.94 -20.41
C TYR A 34 -5.03 -2.37 -19.85
N LYS A 35 -4.98 -3.14 -18.75
CA LYS A 35 -3.73 -3.52 -18.07
C LYS A 35 -2.70 -4.21 -19.00
N ILE A 36 -3.16 -5.00 -19.97
CA ILE A 36 -2.28 -5.76 -20.89
C ILE A 36 -2.42 -5.27 -22.35
N LYS A 37 -3.54 -4.64 -22.70
CA LYS A 37 -3.88 -4.31 -24.11
C LYS A 37 -3.12 -3.09 -24.65
N ASN A 38 -3.03 -2.01 -23.87
CA ASN A 38 -2.47 -0.75 -24.34
C ASN A 38 -1.81 0.03 -23.18
N PRO A 39 -0.47 0.03 -23.08
CA PRO A 39 0.25 0.70 -22.01
C PRO A 39 -0.04 2.21 -21.90
N MET A 40 -0.10 2.92 -23.04
CA MET A 40 -0.34 4.37 -23.06
C MET A 40 -1.72 4.74 -22.52
N LYS A 41 -2.76 3.99 -22.91
CA LYS A 41 -4.14 4.21 -22.44
C LYS A 41 -4.29 3.86 -20.96
N TYR A 42 -3.58 2.83 -20.47
CA TYR A 42 -3.52 2.52 -19.05
C TYR A 42 -2.94 3.67 -18.23
N ILE A 43 -1.82 4.28 -18.68
CA ILE A 43 -1.19 5.42 -18.00
C ILE A 43 -2.13 6.62 -17.97
N GLU A 44 -2.76 6.94 -19.11
CA GLU A 44 -3.71 8.07 -19.20
C GLU A 44 -4.88 7.90 -18.23
N ILE A 45 -5.52 6.73 -18.23
CA ILE A 45 -6.62 6.39 -17.33
C ILE A 45 -6.15 6.41 -15.87
N HIS A 46 -4.97 5.89 -15.58
CA HIS A 46 -4.41 5.91 -14.23
C HIS A 46 -4.16 7.33 -13.72
N ARG A 47 -3.64 8.23 -14.56
CA ARG A 47 -3.47 9.66 -14.22
C ARG A 47 -4.82 10.34 -13.98
N LYS A 48 -5.83 10.06 -14.81
CA LYS A 48 -7.20 10.56 -14.63
C LYS A 48 -7.80 10.10 -13.31
N ILE A 49 -7.64 8.82 -12.96
CA ILE A 49 -8.11 8.26 -11.68
C ILE A 49 -7.40 8.93 -10.50
N LYS A 50 -6.07 9.09 -10.54
CA LYS A 50 -5.32 9.77 -9.47
C LYS A 50 -5.83 11.19 -9.24
N ARG A 51 -6.06 11.96 -10.31
CA ARG A 51 -6.63 13.30 -10.25
C ARG A 51 -8.04 13.31 -9.64
N LYS A 52 -8.95 12.47 -10.14
CA LYS A 52 -10.31 12.35 -9.62
C LYS A 52 -10.34 11.93 -8.14
N ILE A 53 -9.47 11.01 -7.72
CA ILE A 53 -9.32 10.63 -6.32
C ILE A 53 -8.86 11.81 -5.47
N LYS A 54 -7.90 12.61 -5.97
CA LYS A 54 -7.42 13.80 -5.27
C LYS A 54 -8.54 14.82 -5.10
N GLU A 55 -9.22 15.19 -6.18
CA GLU A 55 -10.35 16.12 -6.17
C GLU A 55 -11.47 15.65 -5.22
N ALA A 56 -11.84 14.37 -5.28
CA ALA A 56 -12.90 13.84 -4.43
C ALA A 56 -12.53 13.83 -2.93
N LYS A 57 -11.26 13.55 -2.61
CA LYS A 57 -10.75 13.64 -1.24
C LYS A 57 -10.69 15.07 -0.73
N GLU A 58 -10.23 16.01 -1.57
CA GLU A 58 -10.16 17.44 -1.22
C GLU A 58 -11.55 18.00 -0.97
N LYS A 59 -12.52 17.68 -1.85
CA LYS A 59 -13.91 18.09 -1.67
C LYS A 59 -14.50 17.53 -0.36
N TRP A 60 -14.35 16.23 -0.13
CA TRP A 60 -14.81 15.62 1.11
C TRP A 60 -14.16 16.28 2.33
N LEU A 61 -12.84 16.49 2.31
CA LEU A 61 -12.13 17.12 3.43
C LEU A 61 -12.63 18.55 3.68
N SER A 62 -12.84 19.33 2.62
CA SER A 62 -13.41 20.68 2.73
C SER A 62 -14.80 20.68 3.36
N GLU A 63 -15.68 19.74 2.97
CA GLU A 63 -17.00 19.57 3.58
C GLU A 63 -16.89 19.22 5.08
N GLN A 64 -15.94 18.37 5.45
CA GLN A 64 -15.70 18.04 6.86
C GLN A 64 -15.16 19.22 7.67
N CYS A 65 -14.29 20.06 7.10
CA CYS A 65 -13.80 21.26 7.76
C CYS A 65 -14.93 22.28 8.01
N MET A 66 -15.79 22.50 7.00
CA MET A 66 -16.95 23.39 7.16
C MET A 66 -17.89 22.94 8.28
N GLU A 67 -18.13 21.63 8.39
CA GLU A 67 -18.95 21.07 9.48
C GLU A 67 -18.34 21.32 10.87
N ILE A 68 -17.01 21.23 10.98
CA ILE A 68 -16.29 21.50 12.23
C ILE A 68 -16.37 23.00 12.60
N GLU A 69 -16.15 23.89 11.63
CA GLU A 69 -16.25 25.34 11.82
C GLU A 69 -17.66 25.76 12.25
N GLU A 70 -18.70 25.12 11.70
CA GLU A 70 -20.08 25.38 12.11
C GLU A 70 -20.36 24.88 13.54
N LEU A 71 -19.81 23.74 13.94
CA LEU A 71 -19.92 23.21 15.30
C LEU A 71 -19.19 24.11 16.32
N GLU A 72 -18.03 24.67 15.93
CA GLU A 72 -17.31 25.66 16.72
C GLU A 72 -18.14 26.93 16.92
N LYS A 73 -18.76 27.44 15.84
CA LYS A 73 -19.67 28.61 15.91
C LYS A 73 -20.87 28.38 16.82
N LYS A 74 -21.37 27.13 16.91
CA LYS A 74 -22.45 26.73 17.82
C LYS A 74 -21.97 26.45 19.25
N HIS A 75 -20.66 26.58 19.53
CA HIS A 75 -20.01 26.23 20.80
C HIS A 75 -20.27 24.79 21.28
N ASP A 76 -20.56 23.86 20.35
CA ASP A 76 -20.73 22.45 20.66
C ASP A 76 -19.39 21.72 20.61
N SER A 77 -18.62 21.88 21.69
CA SER A 77 -17.30 21.27 21.84
C SER A 77 -17.34 19.74 21.72
N TYR A 78 -18.41 19.09 22.21
CA TYR A 78 -18.51 17.63 22.19
C TYR A 78 -18.59 17.08 20.76
N ASN A 79 -19.52 17.58 19.95
CA ASN A 79 -19.68 17.11 18.59
C ASN A 79 -18.52 17.53 17.69
N MET A 80 -17.93 18.71 17.92
CA MET A 80 -16.71 19.15 17.25
C MET A 80 -15.55 18.16 17.47
N HIS A 81 -15.25 17.83 18.73
CA HIS A 81 -14.18 16.88 19.06
C HIS A 81 -14.47 15.46 18.57
N LYS A 82 -15.75 15.03 18.57
CA LYS A 82 -16.17 13.76 17.97
C LYS A 82 -15.86 13.73 16.48
N ARG A 83 -16.17 14.81 15.75
CA ARG A 83 -15.93 14.89 14.30
C ARG A 83 -14.45 14.88 13.95
N ILE A 84 -13.64 15.66 14.67
CA ILE A 84 -12.18 15.67 14.56
C ILE A 84 -11.63 14.26 14.75
N ARG A 85 -12.08 13.55 15.80
CA ARG A 85 -11.64 12.19 16.10
C ARG A 85 -11.96 11.22 14.96
N ASP A 86 -13.16 11.30 14.39
CA ASP A 86 -13.58 10.43 13.30
C ASP A 86 -12.73 10.65 12.04
N ILE A 87 -12.45 11.91 11.69
CA ILE A 87 -11.63 12.25 10.52
C ILE A 87 -10.17 11.81 10.70
N THR A 88 -9.57 12.10 11.86
CA THR A 88 -8.15 11.78 12.10
C THR A 88 -7.90 10.27 12.27
N ARG A 89 -8.87 9.50 12.81
CA ARG A 89 -8.69 8.07 13.09
C ARG A 89 -8.88 7.16 11.87
N MET A 90 -9.49 7.64 10.78
CA MET A 90 -9.71 6.86 9.55
C MET A 90 -8.42 6.48 8.80
N GLY A 91 -7.28 7.13 9.08
CA GLY A 91 -6.00 6.92 8.39
C GLY A 91 -5.00 5.96 9.05
N LYS A 92 -5.16 5.62 10.34
CA LYS A 92 -4.18 4.78 11.06
C LYS A 92 -4.57 3.30 11.03
N ARG A 93 -4.35 2.62 9.90
CA ARG A 93 -3.92 1.21 9.98
C ARG A 93 -2.41 1.22 10.15
N ARG A 94 -1.89 0.59 11.20
CA ARG A 94 -0.46 0.29 11.35
C ARG A 94 -0.09 -0.72 10.27
N THR A 95 0.06 -0.24 9.05
CA THR A 95 0.66 -1.00 7.97
C THR A 95 2.04 -0.39 7.81
N THR A 96 3.08 -1.17 8.04
CA THR A 96 4.42 -0.89 7.54
C THR A 96 4.36 -0.97 6.01
N SER A 97 3.76 0.04 5.37
CA SER A 97 3.82 0.16 3.92
C SER A 97 5.25 0.55 3.59
N LEU A 98 6.04 -0.43 3.15
CA LEU A 98 7.17 -0.17 2.27
C LEU A 98 6.65 0.75 1.16
N LEU A 99 7.15 1.98 1.10
CA LEU A 99 6.98 2.84 -0.05
C LEU A 99 7.80 2.21 -1.18
N ILE A 100 7.27 1.16 -1.80
CA ILE A 100 7.81 0.67 -3.06
C ILE A 100 7.37 1.71 -4.07
N ASP A 101 8.29 2.61 -4.40
CA ASP A 101 8.09 3.57 -5.47
C ASP A 101 7.77 2.80 -6.74
N THR A 102 6.68 3.16 -7.41
CA THR A 102 6.18 2.42 -8.58
C THR A 102 7.16 2.42 -9.75
N ASP A 103 8.11 3.35 -9.73
CA ASP A 103 9.15 3.50 -10.74
C ASP A 103 10.23 2.41 -10.61
N VAL A 104 10.57 1.98 -9.38
CA VAL A 104 11.52 0.88 -9.11
C VAL A 104 10.94 -0.47 -9.57
N TYR A 105 9.63 -0.67 -9.38
CA TYR A 105 8.96 -1.90 -9.81
C TYR A 105 8.89 -2.04 -11.34
N PHE A 106 8.83 -0.93 -12.07
CA PHE A 106 8.72 -0.93 -13.54
C PHE A 106 10.08 -1.07 -14.24
N MET A 107 11.14 -0.54 -13.63
CA MET A 107 12.51 -0.65 -14.16
C MET A 107 13.17 -2.00 -13.87
N GLY A 108 12.62 -2.80 -12.95
CA GLY A 108 13.18 -4.11 -12.58
C GLY A 108 14.56 -4.04 -11.92
N GLN A 109 15.05 -2.84 -11.60
CA GLN A 109 16.33 -2.63 -10.94
C GLN A 109 16.10 -2.47 -9.44
N ILE A 110 16.52 -3.46 -8.66
CA ILE A 110 16.55 -3.36 -7.20
C ILE A 110 17.73 -2.44 -6.81
N PRO A 111 17.51 -1.38 -6.02
CA PRO A 111 18.60 -0.56 -5.51
C PRO A 111 19.65 -1.41 -4.78
N ALA A 112 20.92 -1.23 -5.14
CA ALA A 112 22.03 -2.02 -4.57
C ALA A 112 22.07 -1.97 -3.04
N ASP A 113 21.65 -0.85 -2.44
CA ASP A 113 21.60 -0.65 -0.99
C ASP A 113 20.67 -1.63 -0.27
N TRP A 114 19.68 -2.21 -0.95
CA TRP A 114 18.76 -3.20 -0.38
C TRP A 114 19.37 -4.60 -0.28
N LEU A 115 20.48 -4.83 -0.97
CA LEU A 115 21.25 -6.08 -1.00
C LEU A 115 22.37 -6.10 0.06
N LEU A 116 22.55 -5.02 0.82
CA LEU A 116 23.55 -4.95 1.87
C LEU A 116 23.07 -5.66 3.14
N SER A 117 23.85 -6.62 3.62
CA SER A 117 23.67 -7.23 4.94
C SER A 117 24.65 -6.60 5.92
N THR A 118 24.17 -6.12 7.06
CA THR A 118 25.05 -5.67 8.15
C THR A 118 25.23 -6.81 9.14
N SER A 119 26.44 -7.33 9.31
CA SER A 119 26.74 -8.34 10.31
C SER A 119 27.16 -7.69 11.63
N ILE A 120 26.56 -8.14 12.73
CA ILE A 120 26.92 -7.72 14.09
C ILE A 120 27.36 -8.96 14.87
N ALA A 121 28.52 -8.88 15.51
CA ALA A 121 29.02 -9.92 16.40
C ALA A 121 28.47 -9.72 17.82
N ILE A 122 27.74 -10.70 18.34
CA ILE A 122 27.18 -10.70 19.69
C ILE A 122 27.95 -11.70 20.55
N PRO A 123 28.54 -11.28 21.68
CA PRO A 123 29.28 -12.19 22.56
C PRO A 123 28.34 -13.22 23.22
N LYS A 124 28.73 -14.50 23.26
CA LYS A 124 27.96 -15.58 23.94
C LYS A 124 28.08 -15.51 25.46
N LYS A 125 29.15 -14.92 25.98
CA LYS A 125 29.48 -14.78 27.41
C LYS A 125 30.03 -13.37 27.68
N PRO A 126 29.89 -12.82 28.90
CA PRO A 126 30.45 -11.52 29.23
C PRO A 126 31.99 -11.55 29.25
N ASN A 127 32.65 -10.50 28.75
CA ASN A 127 34.12 -10.28 28.75
C ASN A 127 34.98 -11.30 27.98
N THR A 128 34.41 -11.93 26.96
CA THR A 128 35.13 -12.80 26.03
C THR A 128 36.11 -12.03 25.13
N ARG A 129 37.35 -12.54 24.99
CA ARG A 129 38.35 -12.03 24.04
C ARG A 129 38.60 -12.94 22.83
N ASP A 130 38.03 -14.13 22.82
CA ASP A 130 38.21 -15.12 21.76
C ASP A 130 37.10 -15.08 20.71
N CYS A 131 37.47 -15.05 19.42
CA CYS A 131 36.52 -14.92 18.30
C CYS A 131 35.46 -16.04 18.26
N ASN A 132 35.79 -17.26 18.69
CA ASN A 132 34.88 -18.43 18.66
C ASN A 132 33.69 -18.33 19.63
N GLU A 133 33.81 -17.44 20.62
CA GLU A 133 32.79 -17.20 21.62
C GLU A 133 31.81 -16.08 21.23
N TYR A 134 31.92 -15.51 20.02
CA TYR A 134 30.91 -14.62 19.43
C TYR A 134 29.91 -15.41 18.55
N ARG A 135 28.67 -14.93 18.46
CA ARG A 135 27.69 -15.31 17.43
C ARG A 135 27.53 -14.15 16.46
N THR A 136 27.67 -14.40 15.18
CA THR A 136 27.41 -13.39 14.16
C THR A 136 25.93 -13.44 13.78
N ILE A 137 25.25 -12.30 13.89
CA ILE A 137 23.90 -12.14 13.36
C ILE A 137 23.99 -11.22 12.15
N SER A 138 23.54 -11.70 11.00
CA SER A 138 23.36 -10.87 9.81
C SER A 138 22.00 -10.19 9.89
N LEU A 139 22.00 -8.86 10.01
CA LEU A 139 20.82 -8.03 9.81
C LEU A 139 20.65 -7.82 8.31
N MET A 140 19.58 -8.39 7.78
CA MET A 140 19.27 -8.38 6.35
C MET A 140 17.88 -7.79 6.15
N SER A 141 17.66 -7.12 5.03
CA SER A 141 16.32 -6.73 4.59
C SER A 141 15.45 -7.98 4.37
N HIS A 142 14.13 -7.87 4.59
CA HIS A 142 13.19 -8.98 4.33
C HIS A 142 13.28 -9.45 2.88
N THR A 143 13.46 -8.52 1.95
CA THR A 143 13.63 -8.77 0.52
C THR A 143 14.87 -9.60 0.23
N LEU A 144 16.01 -9.32 0.88
CA LEU A 144 17.24 -10.10 0.71
C LEU A 144 17.11 -11.51 1.29
N LYS A 145 16.40 -11.64 2.42
CA LYS A 145 16.11 -12.94 3.03
C LYS A 145 15.25 -13.82 2.13
N ASP A 146 14.20 -13.25 1.53
CA ASP A 146 13.29 -13.99 0.63
C ASP A 146 14.03 -14.52 -0.61
N GLN A 147 15.02 -13.77 -1.11
CA GLN A 147 15.81 -14.18 -2.27
C GLN A 147 16.82 -15.29 -1.97
N LEU A 148 17.41 -15.31 -0.77
CA LEU A 148 18.40 -16.33 -0.38
C LEU A 148 17.78 -17.63 0.14
N LEU A 149 16.55 -17.59 0.66
CA LEU A 149 15.87 -18.76 1.23
C LEU A 149 14.61 -19.20 0.44
N GLY A 150 14.32 -18.55 -0.69
CA GLY A 150 13.24 -18.95 -1.59
C GLY A 150 13.53 -20.31 -2.24
N PRO A 151 12.51 -21.12 -2.55
CA PRO A 151 12.69 -22.32 -3.36
C PRO A 151 13.33 -21.90 -4.68
N GLN A 152 14.48 -22.52 -4.99
CA GLN A 152 15.23 -22.27 -6.20
C GLN A 152 14.34 -22.61 -7.40
N CYS A 153 13.72 -21.59 -7.98
CA CYS A 153 12.96 -21.69 -9.21
C CYS A 153 13.64 -20.82 -10.26
N CYS A 154 14.51 -21.49 -11.00
CA CYS A 154 14.75 -21.34 -12.44
C CYS A 154 14.83 -19.91 -13.00
N ALA A 155 16.03 -19.36 -13.05
CA ALA A 155 16.49 -18.56 -14.19
C ALA A 155 18.02 -18.63 -14.25
N GLY A 156 18.54 -19.41 -15.19
CA GLY A 156 19.96 -19.39 -15.51
C GLY A 156 20.34 -18.00 -16.04
N PHE A 157 21.23 -17.32 -15.33
CA PHE A 157 21.97 -16.19 -15.86
C PHE A 157 23.40 -16.68 -16.05
N LYS A 158 23.75 -16.97 -17.31
CA LYS A 158 25.10 -17.37 -17.69
C LYS A 158 26.08 -16.26 -17.31
N GLU A 159 27.08 -16.69 -16.58
CA GLU A 159 28.35 -16.02 -16.33
C GLU A 159 29.14 -16.00 -17.64
N GLU A 160 29.39 -14.82 -18.18
CA GLU A 160 30.40 -14.58 -19.22
C GLU A 160 31.09 -13.27 -18.81
N LEU A 161 32.18 -13.42 -18.06
CA LEU A 161 33.20 -12.39 -17.84
C LEU A 161 34.42 -12.86 -18.64
N GLU A 162 34.73 -12.12 -19.70
CA GLU A 162 36.07 -12.03 -20.28
C GLU A 162 36.79 -10.86 -19.62
#